data_AF-A0A9D7YZW3-F1
#
_entry.id   AF-A0A9D7YZW3-F1
#
_cell.length_a   1.000
_cell.length_b   1.000
_cell.length_c   1.000
_cell.angle_alpha   90.00
_cell.angle_beta   90.00
_cell.angle_gamma   90.00
#
_symmetry.space_group_name_H-M   'P 1'
#
loop_
_entity.id
_entity.type
_entity.pdbx_description
1 polymer ?
#
loop_
_entity_poly.entity_id
_entity_poly.type
_entity_poly.pdbx_seq_one_letter_code
_entity_poly.pdbx_strand_id
1 'polypeptide(L)'
;QMMQVVQSMAAEAGFNVKLKSMEFASLLADQSAGNYQASQVGWSGRVDPDGNIHQFMTCKGGINDSKVCIPEVDKLLDEARQSNDIATRKAKYDEARDILINELPIIYLYHPTWIWALSGKLEGFTAYPDGMIRLENVKFK
;
A
#
# COMPACT_ATOMS: atom_id res chain seq x y z
N GLN A 1 3.79 14.43 -10.57
CA GLN A 1 2.53 14.88 -11.20
C GLN A 1 1.33 14.69 -10.28
N MET A 2 1.00 13.47 -9.83
CA MET A 2 -0.14 13.27 -8.91
C MET A 2 -0.18 14.20 -7.71
N MET A 3 0.92 14.32 -6.94
CA MET A 3 0.94 15.19 -5.76
C MET A 3 0.87 16.69 -6.09
N GLN A 4 1.12 17.11 -7.34
CA GLN A 4 0.87 18.48 -7.78
C GLN A 4 -0.63 18.74 -7.97
N VAL A 5 -1.39 17.73 -8.43
CA VAL A 5 -2.86 17.80 -8.46
C VAL A 5 -3.41 17.89 -7.04
N VAL A 6 -2.94 17.04 -6.13
CA VAL A 6 -3.33 17.10 -4.70
C VAL A 6 -2.99 18.46 -4.10
N GLN A 7 -1.79 19.01 -4.37
CA GLN A 7 -1.41 20.34 -3.92
C GLN A 7 -2.38 21.43 -4.43
N SER A 8 -2.77 21.38 -5.70
CA SER A 8 -3.73 22.34 -6.29
C SER A 8 -5.10 22.25 -5.60
N MET A 9 -5.64 21.03 -5.46
CA MET A 9 -6.95 20.82 -4.84
C MET A 9 -6.94 21.21 -3.35
N ALA A 10 -5.85 20.91 -2.64
CA ALA A 10 -5.70 21.30 -1.23
C ALA A 10 -5.63 22.83 -1.07
N ALA A 11 -5.04 23.55 -2.03
CA ALA A 11 -4.99 25.01 -2.02
C ALA A 11 -6.39 25.63 -2.18
N GLU A 12 -7.28 25.05 -2.99
CA GLU A 12 -8.68 25.49 -3.10
C GLU A 12 -9.44 25.35 -1.77
N ALA A 13 -9.07 24.37 -0.95
CA ALA A 13 -9.58 24.17 0.40
C ALA A 13 -8.84 25.01 1.48
N GLY A 14 -7.88 25.85 1.09
CA GLY A 14 -7.14 26.74 2.00
C GLY A 14 -5.86 26.16 2.61
N PHE A 15 -5.40 24.98 2.18
CA PHE A 15 -4.16 24.36 2.67
C PHE A 15 -2.95 24.73 1.81
N ASN A 16 -1.86 25.17 2.45
CA ASN A 16 -0.59 25.45 1.77
C ASN A 16 0.33 24.21 1.80
N VAL A 17 0.16 23.30 0.84
CA VAL A 17 0.99 22.10 0.73
C VAL A 17 2.31 22.43 0.01
N LYS A 18 3.46 22.10 0.62
CA LYS A 18 4.78 22.20 0.00
C LYS A 18 5.31 20.82 -0.36
N LEU A 19 5.56 20.59 -1.66
CA LEU A 19 6.09 19.31 -2.13
C LEU A 19 7.61 19.26 -1.97
N LYS A 20 8.12 18.18 -1.38
CA LYS A 20 9.55 17.86 -1.27
C LYS A 20 9.82 16.56 -2.02
N SER A 21 10.60 16.64 -3.11
CA SER A 21 11.06 15.44 -3.81
C SER A 21 12.24 14.83 -3.05
N MET A 22 12.21 13.51 -2.87
CA MET A 22 13.24 12.78 -2.14
C MET A 22 13.64 11.52 -2.90
N GLU A 23 14.88 11.08 -2.73
CA GLU A 23 15.31 9.74 -3.11
C GLU A 23 14.49 8.71 -2.29
N PHE A 24 14.17 7.56 -2.88
CA PHE A 24 13.20 6.61 -2.33
C PHE A 24 13.62 6.02 -0.98
N ALA A 25 14.86 5.57 -0.82
CA ALA A 25 15.33 5.03 0.45
C ALA A 25 15.33 6.10 1.55
N SER A 26 15.68 7.33 1.20
CA SER A 26 15.61 8.48 2.11
C SER A 26 14.17 8.78 2.56
N LEU A 27 13.21 8.68 1.64
CA LEU A 27 11.78 8.83 1.95
C LEU A 27 11.28 7.74 2.90
N LEU A 28 11.64 6.48 2.67
CA LEU A 28 11.27 5.36 3.54
C LEU A 28 11.87 5.51 4.96
N ALA A 29 13.11 5.99 5.06
CA ALA A 29 13.75 6.26 6.34
C ALA A 29 13.02 7.36 7.12
N ASP A 30 12.65 8.46 6.45
CA ASP A 30 11.88 9.54 7.07
C ASP A 30 10.46 9.07 7.48
N GLN A 31 9.79 8.24 6.67
CA GLN A 31 8.50 7.62 7.02
C GLN A 31 8.61 6.74 8.27
N SER A 32 9.61 5.87 8.30
CA SER A 32 9.87 4.98 9.44
C SER A 32 10.14 5.78 10.72
N ALA A 33 10.91 6.86 10.62
CA ALA A 33 11.23 7.76 11.72
C ALA A 33 10.06 8.69 12.14
N GLY A 34 9.01 8.81 11.33
CA GLY A 34 7.92 9.77 11.56
C GLY A 34 8.29 11.22 11.23
N ASN A 35 9.35 11.44 10.44
CA ASN A 35 9.86 12.76 10.06
C ASN A 35 9.11 13.36 8.86
N TYR A 36 7.78 13.37 8.91
CA TYR A 36 6.94 13.85 7.82
C TYR A 36 5.58 14.35 8.31
N GLN A 37 4.91 15.18 7.52
CA GLN A 37 3.53 15.61 7.77
C GLN A 37 2.53 14.80 6.94
N ALA A 38 2.86 14.62 5.65
CA ALA A 38 2.20 13.70 4.75
C ALA A 38 3.28 13.10 3.83
N SER A 39 3.13 11.82 3.50
CA SER A 39 4.03 11.11 2.60
C SER A 39 3.22 10.33 1.58
N GLN A 40 3.79 10.17 0.39
CA GLN A 40 3.18 9.39 -0.68
C GLN A 40 4.12 8.25 -1.03
N VAL A 41 3.63 7.03 -0.82
CA VAL A 41 4.34 5.80 -1.16
C VAL A 41 3.35 4.82 -1.79
N GLY A 42 3.85 3.92 -2.63
CA GLY A 42 3.06 2.84 -3.24
C GLY A 42 3.37 1.50 -2.59
N TRP A 43 2.43 0.56 -2.71
CA TRP A 43 2.63 -0.85 -2.34
C TRP A 43 2.34 -1.74 -3.54
N SER A 44 3.21 -2.71 -3.81
CA SER A 44 3.05 -3.62 -4.96
C SER A 44 1.91 -4.62 -4.79
N GLY A 45 1.44 -4.83 -3.56
CA GLY A 45 0.37 -5.77 -3.26
C GLY A 45 0.86 -7.19 -2.96
N ARG A 46 0.05 -7.96 -2.24
CA ARG A 46 0.21 -9.40 -1.99
C ARG A 46 -1.09 -10.12 -2.30
N VAL A 47 -0.99 -11.41 -2.66
CA VAL A 47 -2.18 -12.25 -2.93
C VAL A 47 -3.04 -12.40 -1.68
N ASP A 48 -2.41 -12.54 -0.51
CA ASP A 48 -3.11 -12.61 0.76
C ASP A 48 -3.37 -11.20 1.33
N PRO A 49 -4.62 -10.88 1.75
CA PRO A 49 -4.95 -9.58 2.35
C PRO A 49 -4.08 -9.21 3.57
N ASP A 50 -3.63 -10.19 4.37
CA ASP A 50 -2.77 -9.98 5.53
C ASP A 50 -1.52 -9.17 5.17
N GLY A 51 -0.87 -9.55 4.07
CA GLY A 51 0.34 -8.90 3.55
C GLY A 51 0.10 -7.49 2.96
N ASN A 52 -1.14 -7.01 2.97
CA ASN A 52 -1.51 -5.69 2.48
C ASN A 52 -1.99 -4.74 3.59
N ILE A 53 -2.27 -5.24 4.79
CA ILE A 53 -2.90 -4.43 5.84
C ILE A 53 -2.26 -4.60 7.22
N HIS A 54 -1.84 -5.80 7.59
CA HIS A 54 -1.44 -6.09 8.98
C HIS A 54 -0.21 -5.28 9.41
N GLN A 55 0.88 -5.36 8.64
CA GLN A 55 2.11 -4.65 8.97
C GLN A 55 2.01 -3.12 8.85
N PHE A 56 0.97 -2.62 8.17
CA PHE A 56 0.73 -1.20 7.97
C PHE A 56 -0.12 -0.59 9.07
N MET A 57 -1.12 -1.31 9.58
CA MET A 57 -2.16 -0.74 10.44
C MET A 57 -2.14 -1.29 11.86
N THR A 58 -1.34 -2.32 12.15
CA THR A 58 -1.16 -2.76 13.54
C THR A 58 -0.22 -1.84 14.32
N CYS A 59 -0.45 -1.67 15.62
CA CYS A 59 0.31 -0.79 16.49
C CYS A 59 1.81 -1.12 16.52
N LYS A 60 2.17 -2.40 16.35
CA LYS A 60 3.55 -2.89 16.29
C LYS A 60 3.99 -3.29 14.87
N GLY A 61 3.22 -2.90 13.85
CA GLY A 61 3.55 -3.17 12.45
C GLY A 61 4.87 -2.50 12.06
N GLY A 62 5.77 -3.25 11.41
CA GLY A 62 7.11 -2.77 11.08
C GLY A 62 7.13 -1.64 10.04
N ILE A 63 6.03 -1.47 9.31
CA ILE A 63 5.80 -0.41 8.32
C ILE A 63 4.50 0.33 8.62
N ASN A 64 4.12 0.42 9.90
CA ASN A 64 3.10 1.36 10.33
C ASN A 64 3.68 2.78 10.29
N ASP A 65 3.72 3.32 9.08
CA ASP A 65 4.21 4.66 8.86
C ASP A 65 3.22 5.68 9.41
N SER A 66 1.90 5.43 9.31
CA SER A 66 0.85 6.33 9.83
C SER A 66 1.01 6.71 11.31
N LYS A 67 1.73 5.88 12.08
CA LYS A 67 1.90 5.97 13.55
C LYS A 67 0.59 5.91 14.33
N VAL A 68 -0.53 5.64 13.66
CA VAL A 68 -1.83 5.43 14.31
C VAL A 68 -1.86 4.05 14.94
N CYS A 69 -2.38 3.97 16.15
CA CYS A 69 -2.57 2.73 16.88
C CYS A 69 -4.02 2.64 17.35
N ILE A 70 -4.76 1.68 16.79
CA ILE A 70 -6.15 1.41 17.14
C ILE A 70 -6.21 -0.04 17.63
N PRO A 71 -6.27 -0.29 18.95
CA PRO A 71 -6.20 -1.65 19.50
C PRO A 71 -7.26 -2.63 18.96
N GLU A 72 -8.44 -2.14 18.58
CA GLU A 72 -9.45 -2.99 17.96
C GLU A 72 -9.04 -3.45 16.55
N VAL A 73 -8.34 -2.61 15.79
CA VAL A 73 -7.77 -3.01 14.48
C VAL A 73 -6.69 -4.07 14.68
N ASP A 74 -5.80 -3.94 15.67
CA ASP A 74 -4.82 -4.99 16.02
C ASP A 74 -5.52 -6.34 16.24
N LYS A 75 -6.53 -6.34 17.12
CA LYS A 75 -7.29 -7.54 17.44
C LYS A 75 -7.95 -8.17 16.21
N LEU A 76 -8.64 -7.37 15.39
CA LEU A 76 -9.32 -7.86 14.18
C LEU A 76 -8.33 -8.44 13.16
N LEU A 77 -7.21 -7.77 12.94
CA LEU A 77 -6.20 -8.21 11.99
C LEU A 77 -5.44 -9.46 12.49
N ASP A 78 -5.21 -9.57 13.80
CA ASP A 78 -4.62 -10.77 14.41
C ASP A 78 -5.59 -11.98 14.37
N GLU A 79 -6.88 -11.78 14.66
CA GLU A 79 -7.92 -12.81 14.51
C GLU A 79 -8.01 -13.29 13.05
N ALA A 80 -7.97 -12.36 12.08
CA ALA A 80 -7.97 -12.70 10.66
C ALA A 80 -6.74 -13.51 10.23
N ARG A 81 -5.58 -13.25 10.83
CA ARG A 81 -4.34 -14.00 10.55
C ARG A 81 -4.34 -15.40 11.15
N GLN A 82 -4.99 -15.59 12.30
CA GLN A 82 -5.02 -16.89 13.00
C GLN A 82 -6.05 -17.87 12.43
N SER A 83 -6.98 -17.40 11.60
CA SER A 83 -8.00 -18.24 10.97
C SER A 83 -7.58 -18.74 9.59
N ASN A 84 -7.94 -19.98 9.27
CA ASN A 84 -7.84 -20.54 7.91
C ASN A 84 -9.18 -20.51 7.15
N ASP A 85 -10.28 -20.15 7.81
CA ASP A 85 -11.60 -20.06 7.17
C ASP A 85 -11.77 -18.72 6.46
N ILE A 86 -11.93 -18.76 5.13
CA ILE A 86 -11.98 -17.56 4.28
C ILE A 86 -13.14 -16.63 4.69
N ALA A 87 -14.30 -17.18 5.08
CA ALA A 87 -15.45 -16.37 5.47
C ALA A 87 -15.16 -15.58 6.75
N THR A 88 -14.58 -16.25 7.76
CA THR A 88 -14.14 -15.63 9.02
C THR A 88 -13.11 -14.55 8.76
N ARG A 89 -12.07 -14.84 7.96
CA ARG A 89 -11.02 -13.86 7.62
C ARG A 89 -11.62 -12.62 6.96
N LYS A 90 -12.51 -12.83 5.98
CA LYS A 90 -13.17 -11.73 5.26
C LYS A 90 -13.95 -10.83 6.21
N ALA A 91 -14.77 -11.41 7.09
CA ALA A 91 -15.55 -10.63 8.05
C ALA A 91 -14.66 -9.74 8.93
N LYS A 92 -13.53 -10.28 9.41
CA LYS A 92 -12.57 -9.53 10.22
C LYS A 92 -11.87 -8.42 9.45
N TYR A 93 -11.49 -8.66 8.19
CA TYR A 93 -10.95 -7.59 7.35
C TYR A 93 -11.98 -6.51 7.02
N ASP A 94 -13.25 -6.87 6.82
CA ASP A 94 -14.32 -5.90 6.60
C ASP A 94 -14.53 -5.01 7.85
N GLU A 95 -14.60 -5.61 9.04
CA GLU A 95 -14.70 -4.87 10.31
C GLU A 95 -13.51 -3.91 10.51
N ALA A 96 -12.27 -4.37 10.25
CA ALA A 96 -11.08 -3.52 10.35
C ALA A 96 -11.11 -2.38 9.31
N ARG A 97 -11.51 -2.67 8.07
CA ARG A 97 -11.66 -1.68 7.00
C ARG A 97 -12.68 -0.60 7.39
N ASP A 98 -13.81 -0.97 7.99
CA ASP A 98 -14.86 -0.03 8.37
C ASP A 98 -14.41 0.92 9.49
N ILE A 99 -13.52 0.48 10.37
CA ILE A 99 -12.86 1.39 11.32
C ILE A 99 -11.91 2.33 10.56
N LEU A 100 -11.03 1.77 9.72
CA LEU A 100 -9.97 2.53 9.04
C LEU A 100 -10.51 3.55 8.02
N ILE A 101 -11.65 3.31 7.39
CA ILE A 101 -12.26 4.28 6.47
C ILE A 101 -12.86 5.49 7.19
N ASN A 102 -13.17 5.36 8.48
CA ASN A 102 -13.61 6.48 9.31
C ASN A 102 -12.41 7.25 9.91
N GLU A 103 -11.36 6.54 10.32
CA GLU A 103 -10.16 7.14 10.92
C GLU A 103 -9.19 7.75 9.88
N LEU A 104 -9.22 7.25 8.63
CA LEU A 104 -8.42 7.71 7.49
C LEU A 104 -6.90 7.87 7.76
N PRO A 105 -6.21 6.90 8.41
CA PRO A 105 -4.76 6.98 8.61
C PRO A 105 -3.97 6.91 7.29
N ILE A 106 -4.57 6.32 6.25
CA ILE A 106 -4.07 6.26 4.88
C ILE A 106 -5.21 6.65 3.94
N ILE A 107 -4.92 7.54 2.99
CA ILE A 107 -5.83 7.89 1.89
C ILE A 107 -5.38 7.13 0.64
N TYR A 108 -6.18 6.15 0.22
CA TYR A 108 -5.93 5.39 -1.00
C TYR A 108 -6.34 6.21 -2.23
N LEU A 109 -5.37 6.49 -3.11
CA LEU A 109 -5.58 7.34 -4.28
C LEU A 109 -5.93 6.54 -5.55
N TYR A 110 -5.27 5.39 -5.77
CA TYR A 110 -5.48 4.55 -6.95
C TYR A 110 -4.85 3.15 -6.77
N HIS A 111 -5.25 2.22 -7.64
CA HIS A 111 -4.55 0.95 -7.87
C HIS A 111 -3.90 0.98 -9.25
N PRO A 112 -2.58 0.75 -9.38
CA PRO A 112 -1.89 0.83 -10.67
C PRO A 112 -2.35 -0.29 -11.61
N THR A 113 -2.51 0.03 -12.89
CA THR A 113 -2.57 -0.97 -13.95
C THR A 113 -1.15 -1.28 -14.43
N TRP A 114 -0.75 -2.54 -14.36
CA TRP A 114 0.55 -2.96 -14.86
C TRP A 114 0.54 -3.08 -16.39
N ILE A 115 1.52 -2.45 -17.03
CA ILE A 115 1.71 -2.47 -18.48
C ILE A 115 3.09 -3.05 -18.74
N TRP A 116 3.16 -4.13 -19.51
CA TRP A 116 4.41 -4.76 -19.93
C TRP A 116 4.61 -4.57 -21.42
N ALA A 117 5.76 -4.00 -21.79
CA ALA A 117 6.22 -3.93 -23.18
C ALA A 117 7.30 -4.99 -23.39
N LEU A 118 7.05 -5.92 -24.31
CA LEU A 118 7.95 -7.04 -24.59
C LEU A 118 8.40 -7.00 -26.05
N SER A 119 9.63 -7.41 -26.30
CA SER A 119 10.10 -7.66 -27.67
C SER A 119 9.30 -8.81 -28.28
N GLY A 120 8.88 -8.67 -29.54
CA GLY A 120 8.21 -9.75 -30.28
C GLY A 120 9.06 -11.01 -30.49
N LYS A 121 10.36 -10.94 -30.16
CA LYS A 121 11.31 -12.05 -30.16
C LYS A 121 11.29 -12.87 -28.86
N LEU A 122 10.59 -12.43 -27.82
CA LEU A 122 10.47 -13.16 -26.56
C LEU A 122 9.27 -14.11 -26.60
N GLU A 123 9.40 -15.24 -25.92
CA GLU A 123 8.32 -16.16 -25.58
C GLU A 123 8.43 -16.63 -24.12
N GLY A 124 7.34 -17.16 -23.58
CA GLY A 124 7.29 -17.73 -22.22
C GLY A 124 7.13 -16.73 -21.07
N PHE A 125 6.90 -15.44 -21.35
CA PHE A 125 6.55 -14.45 -20.32
C PHE A 125 5.10 -14.62 -19.85
N THR A 126 4.93 -14.72 -18.54
CA THR A 126 3.63 -14.70 -17.86
C THR A 126 3.56 -13.47 -16.97
N ALA A 127 2.54 -12.64 -17.17
CA ALA A 127 2.26 -11.49 -16.32
C ALA A 127 1.74 -11.95 -14.95
N TYR A 128 2.20 -11.28 -13.89
CA TYR A 128 1.73 -11.54 -12.52
C TYR A 128 1.00 -10.30 -11.96
N PRO A 129 -0.08 -10.48 -11.17
CA PRO A 129 -0.87 -9.37 -10.62
C PRO A 129 -0.07 -8.41 -9.72
N ASP A 130 1.06 -8.85 -9.15
CA ASP A 130 1.94 -8.04 -8.30
C ASP A 130 2.93 -7.17 -9.09
N GLY A 131 2.87 -7.20 -10.43
CA GLY A 131 3.74 -6.39 -11.29
C GLY A 131 5.17 -6.94 -11.43
N MET A 132 5.57 -7.95 -10.65
CA MET A 132 6.94 -8.44 -10.63
C MET A 132 7.25 -9.27 -11.88
N ILE A 133 8.36 -8.94 -12.53
CA ILE A 133 8.86 -9.68 -13.69
C ILE A 133 9.55 -10.95 -13.20
N ARG A 134 9.02 -12.10 -13.61
CA ARG A 134 9.61 -13.43 -13.38
C ARG A 134 10.09 -13.97 -14.72
N LEU A 135 11.39 -14.30 -14.80
CA LEU A 135 12.05 -14.67 -16.06
C LEU A 135 12.29 -16.17 -16.24
N GLU A 136 11.82 -17.00 -15.30
CA GLU A 136 12.12 -18.44 -15.25
C GLU A 136 11.85 -19.17 -16.58
N ASN A 137 10.76 -18.82 -17.26
CA ASN A 137 10.37 -19.44 -18.54
C ASN A 137 10.60 -18.54 -19.75
N VAL A 138 11.22 -17.37 -19.58
CA VAL A 138 11.38 -16.38 -20.64
C VAL A 138 12.62 -16.69 -21.47
N LYS A 139 12.45 -16.79 -22.78
CA LYS A 139 13.57 -16.98 -23.72
C LYS A 139 13.32 -16.26 -25.04
N PHE A 140 14.38 -16.15 -25.84
CA PHE A 140 14.25 -15.75 -27.24
C PHE A 140 13.70 -16.92 -28.06
N LYS A 141 12.84 -16.60 -29.02
CA LYS A 141 12.44 -17.50 -30.11
C LYS A 141 13.65 -17.90 -30.95
#